data_AF-A0A1Q9MV56-F1
#
_entry.id   AF-A0A1Q9MV56-F1
#
_cell.length_a   1.000
_cell.length_b   1.000
_cell.length_c   1.000
_cell.angle_alpha   90.00
_cell.angle_beta   90.00
_cell.angle_gamma   90.00
#
_symmetry.space_group_name_H-M   'P 1'
#
loop_
_entity.id
_entity.type
_entity.pdbx_description
1 polymer ?
#
loop_
_entity_poly.entity_id
_entity_poly.type
_entity_poly.pdbx_seq_one_letter_code
_entity_poly.pdbx_strand_id
1 'polypeptide(L)'
;MPRWDPTVREVMQIRRNKFLVRTTTFGTQTLGLVGAIPYDRISWQYEGSFIQGITFRVALADKLAQVDVTAKVSPVLSASKVEEMLELQLAALKQYAEYLAGGGNPEAFLKSSGVWQGIGWTAL
;
A
#
# COMPACT_ATOMS: atom_id res chain seq x y z
N MET A 1 -6.39 2.93 -0.54
CA MET A 1 -5.01 3.25 -0.15
C MET A 1 -4.94 4.36 0.89
N PRO A 2 -5.40 5.62 0.67
CA PRO A 2 -5.22 6.69 1.66
C PRO A 2 -5.90 6.47 3.02
N ARG A 3 -6.90 5.58 3.09
CA ARG A 3 -7.63 5.27 4.33
C ARG A 3 -6.87 4.33 5.27
N TRP A 4 -5.81 3.67 4.80
CA TRP A 4 -5.12 2.61 5.55
C TRP A 4 -3.60 2.63 5.39
N ASP A 5 -3.08 3.06 4.25
CA ASP A 5 -1.64 3.14 4.00
C ASP A 5 -1.10 4.46 4.58
N PRO A 6 -0.25 4.41 5.62
CA PRO A 6 0.26 5.61 6.29
C PRO A 6 1.21 6.43 5.40
N THR A 7 1.79 5.81 4.38
CA THR A 7 2.73 6.46 3.46
C THR A 7 1.99 7.25 2.38
N VAL A 8 0.70 6.98 2.15
CA VAL A 8 -0.08 7.57 1.07
C VAL A 8 -0.93 8.73 1.60
N ARG A 9 -0.70 9.92 1.06
CA ARG A 9 -1.48 11.13 1.38
C ARG A 9 -2.68 11.31 0.47
N GLU A 10 -2.50 11.02 -0.81
CA GLU A 10 -3.49 11.32 -1.83
C GLU A 10 -3.39 10.31 -2.97
N VAL A 11 -4.54 9.93 -3.53
CA VAL A 11 -4.63 9.15 -4.77
C VAL A 11 -5.61 9.86 -5.68
N MET A 12 -5.14 10.24 -6.86
CA MET A 12 -5.95 10.92 -7.88
C MET A 12 -5.95 10.08 -9.15
N GLN A 13 -7.12 9.74 -9.66
CA GLN A 13 -7.22 9.06 -10.95
C GLN A 13 -7.01 10.07 -12.08
N ILE A 14 -5.99 9.85 -12.92
CA ILE A 14 -5.65 10.76 -14.02
C ILE A 14 -6.10 10.21 -15.39
N ARG A 15 -6.19 8.88 -15.53
CA ARG A 15 -6.80 8.20 -16.69
C ARG A 15 -7.41 6.87 -16.24
N ARG A 16 -8.12 6.18 -17.15
CA ARG A 16 -8.54 4.78 -16.90
C ARG A 16 -7.30 3.96 -16.51
N ASN A 17 -7.38 3.27 -15.37
CA ASN A 17 -6.31 2.44 -14.84
C ASN A 17 -4.98 3.17 -14.55
N LYS A 18 -4.98 4.51 -14.44
CA LYS A 18 -3.77 5.29 -14.17
C LYS A 18 -4.02 6.33 -13.09
N PHE A 19 -3.16 6.35 -12.08
CA PHE A 19 -3.32 7.10 -10.85
C PHE A 19 -2.05 7.89 -10.53
N LEU A 20 -2.22 9.10 -10.03
CA LEU A 20 -1.19 9.87 -9.37
C LEU A 20 -1.30 9.60 -7.87
N VAL A 21 -0.22 9.16 -7.23
CA VAL A 21 -0.17 8.83 -5.81
C VAL A 21 0.88 9.71 -5.14
N ARG A 22 0.45 10.52 -4.17
CA ARG A 22 1.35 11.34 -3.36
C ARG A 22 1.70 10.58 -2.09
N THR A 23 2.98 10.30 -1.92
CA THR A 23 3.53 9.61 -0.75
C THR A 23 4.38 10.54 0.11
N THR A 24 4.52 10.20 1.39
CA THR A 24 5.43 10.92 2.31
C THR A 24 6.90 10.67 1.99
N THR A 25 7.22 9.47 1.51
CA THR A 25 8.61 8.99 1.42
C THR A 25 9.21 9.17 0.04
N PHE A 26 8.41 8.98 -1.02
CA PHE A 26 8.90 8.94 -2.40
C PHE A 26 8.27 10.03 -3.28
N GLY A 27 7.65 11.03 -2.64
CA GLY A 27 6.98 12.11 -3.33
C GLY A 27 5.80 11.63 -4.18
N THR A 28 5.62 12.29 -5.32
CA THR A 28 4.52 12.00 -6.26
C THR A 28 4.95 10.95 -7.28
N GLN A 29 4.20 9.85 -7.33
CA GLN A 29 4.43 8.74 -8.25
C GLN A 29 3.22 8.53 -9.15
N THR A 30 3.47 8.01 -10.35
CA THR A 30 2.40 7.61 -11.27
C THR A 30 2.31 6.08 -11.29
N LEU A 31 1.13 5.56 -10.98
CA LEU A 31 0.83 4.13 -10.93
C LEU A 31 -0.12 3.76 -12.08
N GLY A 32 0.21 2.69 -12.80
CA GLY A 32 -0.68 2.00 -13.74
C GLY A 32 -1.19 0.69 -13.16
N LEU A 33 -2.49 0.43 -13.24
CA LEU A 33 -3.06 -0.88 -12.96
C LEU A 33 -2.74 -1.81 -14.13
N VAL A 34 -1.91 -2.82 -13.90
CA VAL A 34 -1.49 -3.80 -14.92
C VAL A 34 -2.45 -4.98 -14.98
N GLY A 35 -3.01 -5.38 -13.84
CA GLY A 35 -3.97 -6.47 -13.79
C GLY A 35 -4.67 -6.54 -12.44
N ALA A 36 -5.96 -6.89 -12.48
CA ALA A 36 -6.75 -7.18 -11.31
C ALA A 36 -7.57 -8.44 -11.58
N ILE A 37 -7.43 -9.44 -10.71
CA ILE A 37 -8.33 -10.59 -10.61
C ILE A 37 -9.09 -10.39 -9.30
N PRO A 38 -10.42 -10.17 -9.35
CA PRO A 38 -11.21 -9.92 -8.14
C PRO A 38 -10.95 -10.98 -7.06
N TYR A 39 -10.72 -10.54 -5.82
CA TYR A 39 -10.47 -11.37 -4.64
C TYR A 39 -9.22 -12.26 -4.67
N ASP A 40 -8.39 -12.16 -5.70
CA ASP A 40 -7.18 -12.98 -5.86
C ASP A 40 -5.94 -12.11 -6.02
N ARG A 41 -5.91 -11.19 -6.98
CA ARG A 41 -4.66 -10.50 -7.34
C ARG A 41 -4.88 -9.07 -7.77
N ILE A 42 -4.00 -8.18 -7.34
CA ILE A 42 -3.87 -6.84 -7.92
C ILE A 42 -2.40 -6.48 -8.17
N SER A 43 -2.10 -5.99 -9.37
CA SER A 43 -0.75 -5.67 -9.82
C SER A 43 -0.68 -4.23 -10.32
N TRP A 44 0.27 -3.49 -9.78
CA TRP A 44 0.57 -2.11 -10.11
C TRP A 44 1.95 -1.98 -10.73
N GLN A 45 2.09 -1.10 -11.71
CA GLN A 45 3.35 -0.65 -12.27
C GLN A 45 3.57 0.81 -11.92
N TYR A 46 4.79 1.16 -11.56
CA TYR A 46 5.16 2.52 -11.19
C TYR A 46 6.03 3.13 -12.29
N GLU A 47 5.70 4.35 -12.72
CA GLU A 47 6.44 5.07 -13.76
C GLU A 47 7.51 5.97 -13.11
N GLY A 48 8.73 5.92 -13.62
CA GLY A 48 9.83 6.78 -13.16
C GLY A 48 10.24 6.55 -11.70
N SER A 49 9.82 5.44 -11.10
CA SER A 49 10.15 5.07 -9.71
C SER A 49 11.19 3.95 -9.68
N PHE A 50 11.91 3.88 -8.57
CA PHE A 50 12.82 2.77 -8.26
C PHE A 50 12.03 1.49 -7.97
N ILE A 51 10.81 1.58 -7.43
CA ILE A 51 9.85 0.47 -7.48
C ILE A 51 9.31 0.46 -8.89
N GLN A 52 9.46 -0.64 -9.60
CA GLN A 52 8.94 -0.80 -10.97
C GLN A 52 7.53 -1.39 -10.95
N GLY A 53 7.21 -2.22 -9.95
CA GLY A 53 5.88 -2.78 -9.79
C GLY A 53 5.68 -3.46 -8.45
N ILE A 54 4.42 -3.55 -8.01
CA ILE A 54 4.01 -4.26 -6.80
C ILE A 54 2.83 -5.15 -7.17
N THR A 55 2.84 -6.39 -6.73
CA THR A 55 1.71 -7.31 -6.84
C THR A 55 1.32 -7.80 -5.46
N PHE A 56 0.03 -7.68 -5.15
CA PHE A 56 -0.58 -8.33 -4.00
C PHE A 56 -1.34 -9.56 -4.49
N ARG A 57 -1.16 -10.69 -3.81
CA ARG A 57 -1.95 -11.90 -3.98
C ARG A 57 -2.67 -12.22 -2.68
N VAL A 58 -3.91 -12.67 -2.79
CA VAL A 58 -4.77 -12.99 -1.68
C VAL A 58 -5.18 -14.45 -1.83
N ALA A 59 -4.81 -15.27 -0.85
CA ALA A 59 -5.31 -16.63 -0.73
C ALA A 59 -6.29 -16.68 0.44
N LEU A 60 -7.54 -17.07 0.14
CA LEU A 60 -8.59 -17.21 1.14
C LEU A 60 -8.61 -18.64 1.68
N ALA A 61 -8.60 -18.77 3.01
CA ALA A 61 -8.71 -20.04 3.72
C ALA A 61 -9.72 -19.89 4.86
N ASP A 62 -10.96 -20.32 4.61
CA ASP A 62 -12.10 -20.17 5.55
C ASP A 62 -12.28 -18.72 6.02
N LYS A 63 -12.01 -18.44 7.30
CA LYS A 63 -12.11 -17.10 7.92
C LYS A 63 -10.82 -16.29 7.88
N LEU A 64 -9.78 -16.82 7.24
CA LEU A 64 -8.47 -16.20 7.14
C LEU A 64 -8.17 -15.82 5.69
N ALA A 65 -7.41 -14.73 5.54
CA ALA A 65 -6.82 -14.33 4.29
C ALA A 65 -5.31 -14.23 4.46
N GLN A 66 -4.56 -14.94 3.62
CA GLN A 66 -3.13 -14.73 3.47
C GLN A 66 -2.91 -13.72 2.34
N VAL A 67 -2.10 -12.70 2.60
CA VAL A 67 -1.72 -11.69 1.60
C VAL A 67 -0.23 -11.74 1.38
N ASP A 68 0.18 -12.13 0.18
CA ASP A 68 1.57 -12.11 -0.24
C ASP A 68 1.81 -10.87 -1.11
N VAL A 69 2.92 -10.17 -0.87
CA VAL A 69 3.34 -9.02 -1.67
C VAL A 69 4.65 -9.31 -2.38
N THR A 70 4.72 -8.96 -3.66
CA THR A 70 5.95 -9.07 -4.46
C THR A 70 6.22 -7.73 -5.12
N ALA A 71 7.41 -7.18 -4.91
CA ALA A 71 7.84 -5.96 -5.57
C ALA A 71 8.98 -6.22 -6.55
N LYS A 72 8.90 -5.60 -7.72
CA LYS A 72 9.99 -5.50 -8.67
C LYS A 72 10.71 -4.18 -8.41
N VAL A 73 11.97 -4.24 -8.01
CA VAL A 73 12.79 -3.06 -7.67
C VAL A 73 13.94 -2.90 -8.66
N SER A 74 14.27 -1.65 -8.95
CA SER A 74 15.50 -1.28 -9.66
C SER A 74 16.71 -1.60 -8.77
N PRO A 75 17.83 -2.08 -9.33
CA PRO A 75 19.05 -2.41 -8.58
C PRO A 75 19.71 -1.20 -7.89
N VAL A 76 19.21 0.02 -8.12
CA VAL A 76 19.76 1.29 -7.61
C VAL A 76 19.46 1.51 -6.11
N LEU A 77 18.48 0.82 -5.53
CA LEU A 77 18.12 0.92 -4.11
C LEU A 77 18.36 -0.39 -3.38
N SER A 78 18.69 -0.32 -2.09
CA SER A 78 18.78 -1.52 -1.25
C SER A 78 17.39 -2.14 -1.14
N ALA A 79 17.28 -3.43 -1.44
CA ALA A 79 16.04 -4.18 -1.33
C ALA A 79 15.41 -4.04 0.08
N SER A 80 16.25 -3.88 1.11
CA SER A 80 15.85 -3.72 2.51
C SER A 80 14.89 -2.56 2.76
N LYS A 81 15.08 -1.38 2.15
CA LYS A 81 14.19 -0.22 2.37
C LYS A 81 12.81 -0.45 1.76
N VAL A 82 12.76 -1.17 0.64
CA VAL A 82 11.49 -1.52 0.00
C VAL A 82 10.77 -2.59 0.82
N GLU A 83 11.51 -3.56 1.35
CA GLU A 83 11.00 -4.60 2.24
C GLU A 83 10.36 -4.00 3.50
N GLU A 84 11.08 -3.16 4.25
CA GLU A 84 10.56 -2.47 5.45
C GLU A 84 9.26 -1.67 5.16
N MET A 85 9.21 -0.99 4.01
CA MET A 85 8.02 -0.24 3.59
C MET A 85 6.84 -1.18 3.29
N LEU A 86 7.09 -2.29 2.60
CA LEU A 86 6.05 -3.27 2.27
C LEU A 86 5.52 -3.98 3.52
N GLU A 87 6.40 -4.30 4.47
CA GLU A 87 6.00 -4.85 5.77
C GLU A 87 5.09 -3.88 6.52
N LEU A 88 5.43 -2.59 6.54
CA LEU A 88 4.58 -1.56 7.13
C LEU A 88 3.21 -1.48 6.44
N GLN A 89 3.19 -1.53 5.11
CA GLN A 89 1.94 -1.52 4.33
C GLN A 89 1.08 -2.75 4.63
N LEU A 90 1.67 -3.94 4.70
CA LEU A 90 0.95 -5.18 5.03
C LEU A 90 0.41 -5.16 6.47
N ALA A 91 1.19 -4.67 7.43
CA ALA A 91 0.76 -4.52 8.81
C ALA A 91 -0.42 -3.54 8.93
N ALA A 92 -0.36 -2.40 8.24
CA ALA A 92 -1.44 -1.42 8.21
C ALA A 92 -2.70 -1.94 7.50
N LEU A 93 -2.54 -2.69 6.41
CA LEU A 93 -3.64 -3.35 5.70
C LEU A 93 -4.34 -4.37 6.61
N LYS A 94 -3.58 -5.18 7.35
CA LYS A 94 -4.12 -6.15 8.31
C LYS A 94 -4.95 -5.45 9.39
N GLN A 95 -4.40 -4.43 10.05
CA GLN A 95 -5.11 -3.67 11.08
C GLN A 95 -6.39 -3.03 10.52
N TYR A 96 -6.34 -2.49 9.30
CA TYR A 96 -7.52 -1.93 8.65
C TYR A 96 -8.58 -2.98 8.37
N ALA A 97 -8.19 -4.16 7.87
CA ALA A 97 -9.11 -5.26 7.63
C ALA A 97 -9.78 -5.76 8.92
N GLU A 98 -9.01 -5.90 10.01
CA GLU A 98 -9.52 -6.30 11.33
C GLU A 98 -10.48 -5.24 11.91
N TYR A 99 -10.14 -3.95 11.76
CA TYR A 99 -11.01 -2.85 12.16
C TYR A 99 -12.35 -2.87 11.41
N LEU A 100 -12.34 -3.11 10.09
CA LEU A 100 -13.56 -3.24 9.30
C LEU A 100 -14.37 -4.48 9.69
N ALA A 101 -13.72 -5.61 9.96
CA ALA A 101 -14.38 -6.82 10.40
C ALA A 101 -15.08 -6.65 11.76
N GLY A 102 -14.55 -5.78 12.63
CA GLY A 102 -15.17 -5.36 13.89
C GLY A 102 -16.32 -4.35 13.75
N GLY A 103 -16.71 -3.96 12.52
CA GLY A 103 -17.75 -2.96 12.29
C GLY A 103 -17.28 -1.51 12.32
N GLY A 104 -15.96 -1.28 12.25
CA GLY A 104 -15.36 0.04 12.26
C GLY A 104 -15.72 0.89 11.02
N ASN A 105 -15.80 2.21 11.19
CA ASN A 105 -16.09 3.14 10.10
C ASN A 105 -14.84 3.37 9.23
N PRO A 106 -14.87 3.00 7.92
CA PRO A 106 -13.73 3.17 7.02
C PRO A 106 -13.06 4.55 7.01
N GLU A 107 -13.82 5.63 7.25
CA GLU A 107 -13.33 7.02 7.23
C GLU A 107 -12.69 7.46 8.56
N ALA A 108 -12.92 6.71 9.64
CA ALA A 108 -12.43 7.02 10.97
C ALA A 108 -11.12 6.29 11.34
N PHE A 109 -10.71 5.30 10.55
CA PHE A 109 -9.59 4.41 10.88
C PHE A 109 -8.30 5.18 11.21
N LEU A 110 -7.79 6.02 10.29
CA LEU A 110 -6.54 6.75 10.54
C LEU A 110 -6.63 7.71 11.74
N LYS A 111 -7.80 8.31 11.99
CA LYS A 111 -8.04 9.20 13.14
C LYS A 111 -8.07 8.45 14.47
N SER A 112 -8.61 7.22 14.47
CA SER A 112 -8.79 6.39 15.66
C SER A 112 -7.59 5.49 15.98
N SER A 113 -6.76 5.20 14.97
CA SER A 113 -5.74 4.16 15.09
C SER A 113 -4.64 4.45 16.11
N GLY A 114 -4.38 5.69 16.55
CA GLY A 114 -3.39 6.02 17.61
C GLY A 114 -1.92 5.63 17.33
N VAL A 115 -1.69 4.72 16.38
CA VAL A 115 -0.43 4.07 16.00
C VAL A 115 0.58 5.06 15.37
N TRP A 116 0.14 6.26 14.99
CA TRP A 116 0.92 7.15 14.12
C TRP A 116 1.33 8.50 14.75
N GLN A 117 1.17 8.68 16.07
CA GLN A 117 1.78 9.81 16.79
C GLN A 117 3.28 9.60 17.11
N GLY A 118 3.83 8.41 16.84
CA GLY A 118 5.21 8.04 17.19
C GLY A 118 6.16 7.73 16.02
N ILE A 119 5.68 7.66 14.78
CA ILE A 119 6.55 7.32 13.64
C ILE A 119 7.10 8.61 13.01
N GLY A 120 8.06 9.20 13.71
CA GLY A 120 8.93 10.22 13.17
C GLY A 120 9.87 9.61 12.14
N TRP A 121 9.47 9.60 10.87
CA TRP A 121 10.44 9.56 9.78
C TRP A 121 10.92 10.99 9.59
N THR A 122 11.99 11.35 10.28
CA THR A 122 12.80 12.51 9.89
C THR A 122 13.26 12.29 8.47
N ALA A 123 12.83 13.18 7.58
CA ALA A 123 13.34 13.27 6.22
C ALA A 123 14.88 13.39 6.29
N LEU A 124 15.57 12.39 5.72
CA LEU A 124 16.96 12.49 5.30
C LEU A 124 16.97 12.71 3.79
#